data_AF-A0A349DZ90-F1
#
_entry.id   AF-A0A349DZ90-F1
#
_cell.length_a   1.000
_cell.length_b   1.000
_cell.length_c   1.000
_cell.angle_alpha   90.00
_cell.angle_beta   90.00
_cell.angle_gamma   90.00
#
_symmetry.space_group_name_H-M   'P 1'
#
loop_
_entity.id
_entity.type
_entity.pdbx_description
1 polymer ?
#
loop_
_entity_poly.entity_id
_entity_poly.type
_entity_poly.pdbx_seq_one_letter_code
_entity_poly.pdbx_strand_id
1 'polypeptide(L)'
;MKHLYRTTIPVFFLFLCSFSLQANHDTKPSKDVFKKISKDIFKVLKNKDFKILDKLTPSRAILGEVMKQMPERDKEPWKQFSYKDLEKKINDAIKKQVKRLHEESEMNSVDFSRIRFVRHGRPSLKKEKGFEQAEGNLTISNSGSIMNIKYHLVKYKEKWYLMRIWY
;
A
#
# COMPACT_ATOMS: atom_id res chain seq x y z
N MET A 1 -12.67 -74.05 16.53
CA MET A 1 -13.64 -73.73 15.47
C MET A 1 -13.72 -72.22 15.29
N LYS A 2 -13.57 -71.75 14.04
CA LYS A 2 -14.14 -70.53 13.40
C LYS A 2 -13.79 -69.15 14.04
N HIS A 3 -12.87 -68.35 13.48
CA HIS A 3 -13.02 -67.38 12.35
C HIS A 3 -14.14 -66.34 12.61
N LEU A 4 -13.98 -65.01 12.54
CA LEU A 4 -13.39 -64.13 11.51
C LEU A 4 -13.12 -62.71 12.12
N TYR A 5 -11.91 -62.16 12.01
CA TYR A 5 -11.44 -61.13 11.04
C TYR A 5 -11.79 -59.66 11.32
N ARG A 6 -10.74 -58.83 11.14
CA ARG A 6 -10.73 -57.39 10.80
C ARG A 6 -11.08 -56.45 11.98
N THR A 7 -10.25 -55.50 12.38
CA THR A 7 -9.50 -54.57 11.53
C THR A 7 -8.32 -53.97 12.30
N THR A 8 -7.10 -54.41 11.95
CA THR A 8 -5.87 -53.63 12.14
C THR A 8 -5.79 -52.59 11.02
N ILE A 9 -5.99 -51.31 11.31
CA ILE A 9 -5.25 -50.22 10.66
C ILE A 9 -4.99 -49.15 11.74
N PRO A 10 -3.72 -48.87 12.07
CA PRO A 10 -3.33 -47.90 13.07
C PRO A 10 -3.68 -46.50 12.57
N VAL A 11 -4.01 -45.60 13.49
CA VAL A 11 -4.13 -44.16 13.23
C VAL A 11 -2.73 -43.58 12.97
N PHE A 12 -2.13 -44.01 11.87
CA PHE A 12 -0.93 -43.48 11.22
C PHE A 12 -1.21 -42.13 10.52
N PHE A 13 -2.39 -41.54 10.79
CA PHE A 13 -2.86 -40.27 10.23
C PHE A 13 -2.79 -39.10 11.22
N LEU A 14 -2.24 -39.28 12.43
CA LEU A 14 -1.98 -38.17 13.36
C LEU A 14 -0.58 -37.56 13.21
N PHE A 15 0.20 -37.97 12.21
CA PHE A 15 1.55 -37.44 11.93
C PHE A 15 1.65 -36.55 10.68
N LEU A 16 0.52 -36.08 10.13
CA LEU A 16 0.51 -35.17 8.96
C LEU A 16 0.06 -33.73 9.27
N CYS A 17 -0.20 -33.38 10.54
CA CYS A 17 -0.48 -31.98 10.92
C CYS A 17 0.71 -31.24 11.55
N SER A 18 1.89 -31.88 11.66
CA SER A 18 3.07 -31.31 12.31
C SER A 18 4.17 -30.85 11.36
N PHE A 19 3.95 -30.96 10.04
CA PHE A 19 4.91 -30.51 9.02
C PHE A 19 4.21 -29.72 7.90
N SER A 20 3.71 -28.54 8.24
CA SER A 20 3.91 -27.38 7.37
C SER A 20 5.00 -26.50 7.97
N LEU A 21 6.21 -27.07 7.94
CA LEU A 21 7.42 -26.28 7.87
C LEU A 21 7.32 -25.45 6.59
N GLN A 22 6.88 -24.22 6.72
CA GLN A 22 7.49 -23.15 5.95
C GLN A 22 8.37 -22.41 6.96
N ALA A 23 9.52 -22.99 7.30
CA ALA A 23 10.75 -22.77 6.56
C ALA A 23 10.95 -21.27 6.32
N ASN A 24 11.76 -20.68 7.19
CA ASN A 24 12.58 -19.49 6.94
C ASN A 24 12.04 -18.51 5.89
N HIS A 25 11.41 -17.46 6.37
CA HIS A 25 12.11 -16.18 6.29
C HIS A 25 11.76 -15.37 7.52
N ASP A 26 12.55 -15.59 8.57
CA ASP A 26 12.92 -14.53 9.50
C ASP A 26 13.70 -13.46 8.73
N THR A 27 13.04 -12.87 7.73
CA THR A 27 13.44 -11.59 7.18
C THR A 27 12.95 -10.60 8.21
N LYS A 28 13.83 -10.22 9.14
CA LYS A 28 13.79 -8.87 9.72
C LYS A 28 13.23 -7.96 8.62
N PRO A 29 12.08 -7.29 8.81
CA PRO A 29 11.39 -6.67 7.70
C PRO A 29 12.39 -5.72 7.07
N SER A 30 12.79 -6.01 5.82
CA SER A 30 13.41 -5.00 4.98
C SER A 30 12.46 -3.83 5.10
N LYS A 31 12.91 -2.74 5.75
CA LYS A 31 12.08 -1.58 6.16
C LYS A 31 10.87 -1.47 5.25
N ASP A 32 9.72 -1.96 5.71
CA ASP A 32 8.58 -2.25 4.83
C ASP A 32 8.31 -1.00 3.98
N VAL A 33 8.68 -1.05 2.70
CA VAL A 33 8.77 0.14 1.84
C VAL A 33 7.40 0.82 1.78
N PHE A 34 6.35 0.01 1.86
CA PHE A 34 4.97 0.46 1.94
C PHE A 34 4.68 1.17 3.25
N LYS A 35 5.07 0.61 4.41
CA LYS A 35 4.98 1.29 5.70
C LYS A 35 5.73 2.63 5.70
N LYS A 36 6.89 2.70 5.03
CA LYS A 36 7.62 3.96 4.86
C LYS A 36 6.82 4.95 4.02
N ILE A 37 6.33 4.55 2.85
CA ILE A 37 5.52 5.39 1.96
C ILE A 37 4.26 5.88 2.68
N SER A 38 3.55 5.01 3.40
CA SER A 38 2.37 5.39 4.18
C SER A 38 2.71 6.44 5.26
N LYS A 39 3.85 6.30 5.94
CA LYS A 39 4.34 7.29 6.90
C LYS A 39 4.71 8.61 6.23
N ASP A 40 5.32 8.55 5.06
CA ASP A 40 5.68 9.74 4.28
C ASP A 40 4.42 10.47 3.83
N ILE A 41 3.41 9.77 3.28
CA ILE A 41 2.08 10.33 2.98
C ILE A 41 1.45 10.97 4.23
N PHE A 42 1.47 10.28 5.37
CA PHE A 42 0.95 10.82 6.63
C PHE A 42 1.67 12.10 7.07
N LYS A 43 2.99 12.18 6.92
CA LYS A 43 3.75 13.42 7.21
C LYS A 43 3.34 14.57 6.29
N VAL A 44 3.10 14.31 5.00
CA VAL A 44 2.59 15.35 4.08
C VAL A 44 1.23 15.85 4.58
N LEU A 45 0.34 14.93 4.93
CA LEU A 45 -1.01 15.26 5.42
C LEU A 45 -0.97 16.08 6.73
N LYS A 46 -0.15 15.65 7.68
CA LYS A 46 -0.04 16.29 9.00
C LYS A 46 0.70 17.64 8.95
N ASN A 47 1.85 17.70 8.30
CA ASN A 47 2.77 18.83 8.38
C ASN A 47 2.74 19.75 7.16
N LYS A 48 1.93 19.46 6.14
CA LYS A 48 1.91 20.19 4.85
C LYS A 48 3.28 20.17 4.14
N ASP A 49 4.10 19.15 4.38
CA ASP A 49 5.44 19.02 3.80
C ASP A 49 5.39 18.39 2.40
N PHE A 50 5.03 19.19 1.40
CA PHE A 50 4.90 18.75 0.01
C PHE A 50 6.24 18.34 -0.63
N LYS A 51 7.40 18.69 -0.05
CA LYS A 51 8.71 18.25 -0.57
C LYS A 51 8.91 16.74 -0.48
N ILE A 52 8.23 16.09 0.47
CA ILE A 52 8.22 14.62 0.57
C ILE A 52 7.41 14.02 -0.59
N LEU A 53 6.32 14.68 -0.99
CA LEU A 53 5.46 14.22 -2.07
C LEU A 53 6.19 14.25 -3.42
N ASP A 54 6.95 15.32 -3.70
CA ASP A 54 7.75 15.44 -4.92
C ASP A 54 8.76 14.28 -5.09
N LYS A 55 9.23 13.70 -3.98
CA LYS A 55 10.15 12.55 -3.99
C LYS A 55 9.42 11.20 -4.19
N LEU A 56 8.13 11.14 -3.87
CA LEU A 56 7.31 9.94 -4.04
C LEU A 56 6.71 9.87 -5.45
N THR A 57 6.44 11.02 -6.07
CA THR A 57 5.94 11.11 -7.45
C THR A 57 7.07 10.78 -8.45
N PRO A 58 6.83 9.96 -9.48
CA PRO A 58 7.86 9.69 -10.49
C PRO A 58 8.17 10.96 -11.29
N SER A 59 9.40 11.10 -11.78
CA SER A 59 9.76 12.19 -12.72
C SER A 59 9.30 11.87 -14.15
N ARG A 60 9.37 12.84 -15.06
CA ARG A 60 8.96 12.65 -16.46
C ARG A 60 9.65 11.48 -17.15
N ALA A 61 10.96 11.37 -16.96
CA ALA A 61 11.75 10.29 -17.54
C ALA A 61 11.31 8.93 -16.97
N ILE A 62 11.08 8.85 -15.67
CA ILE A 62 10.66 7.61 -14.99
C ILE A 62 9.24 7.22 -15.43
N LEU A 63 8.32 8.18 -15.49
CA LEU A 63 6.94 7.90 -15.90
C LEU A 63 6.89 7.34 -17.33
N GLY A 64 7.66 7.91 -18.26
CA GLY A 64 7.74 7.41 -19.64
C GLY A 64 8.18 5.94 -19.70
N GLU A 65 9.17 5.56 -18.89
CA GLU A 65 9.65 4.17 -18.82
C GLU A 65 8.66 3.23 -18.12
N VAL A 66 8.04 3.69 -17.02
CA VAL A 66 6.96 2.96 -16.33
C VAL A 66 5.82 2.65 -17.28
N MET A 67 5.39 3.64 -18.07
CA MET A 67 4.28 3.50 -19.02
C MET A 67 4.60 2.53 -20.17
N LYS A 68 5.88 2.35 -20.54
CA LYS A 68 6.28 1.34 -21.53
C LYS A 68 6.16 -0.08 -20.96
N GLN A 69 6.52 -0.27 -19.68
CA GLN A 69 6.55 -1.57 -19.00
C GLN A 69 5.19 -2.01 -18.47
N MET A 70 4.29 -1.07 -18.19
CA MET A 70 2.96 -1.35 -17.65
C MET A 70 2.12 -2.20 -18.63
N PRO A 71 1.31 -3.17 -18.17
CA PRO A 71 0.35 -3.88 -19.03
C PRO A 71 -0.69 -2.93 -19.64
N GLU A 72 -1.09 -3.11 -20.90
CA GLU A 72 -2.04 -2.21 -21.60
C GLU A 72 -3.36 -1.98 -20.85
N ARG A 73 -3.90 -3.03 -20.22
CA ARG A 73 -5.12 -2.94 -19.39
C ARG A 73 -4.96 -2.03 -18.17
N ASP A 74 -3.74 -1.92 -17.64
CA ASP A 74 -3.44 -1.09 -16.47
C ASP A 74 -3.01 0.33 -16.90
N LYS A 75 -2.70 0.54 -18.20
CA LYS A 75 -2.38 1.86 -18.78
C LYS A 75 -3.61 2.73 -18.98
N GLU A 76 -4.77 2.13 -19.19
CA GLU A 76 -6.00 2.82 -19.59
C GLU A 76 -6.33 4.05 -18.72
N PRO A 77 -6.22 4.01 -17.38
CA PRO A 77 -6.48 5.18 -16.54
C PRO A 77 -5.50 6.35 -16.79
N TRP A 78 -4.30 6.05 -17.32
CA TRP A 78 -3.17 6.98 -17.44
C TRP A 78 -2.92 7.47 -18.87
N LYS A 79 -3.49 6.81 -19.90
CA LYS A 79 -3.30 7.17 -21.32
C LYS A 79 -3.68 8.62 -21.62
N GLN A 80 -4.65 9.14 -20.89
CA GLN A 80 -5.18 10.50 -21.03
C GLN A 80 -4.34 11.59 -20.33
N PHE A 81 -3.38 11.22 -19.47
CA PHE A 81 -2.61 12.19 -18.70
C PHE A 81 -1.25 12.44 -19.33
N SER A 82 -0.94 13.71 -19.59
CA SER A 82 0.46 14.10 -19.72
C SER A 82 1.16 13.94 -18.36
N TYR A 83 2.48 13.82 -18.38
CA TYR A 83 3.27 13.76 -17.15
C TYR A 83 2.94 14.92 -16.18
N LYS A 84 2.85 16.15 -16.71
CA LYS A 84 2.56 17.34 -15.90
C LYS A 84 1.16 17.27 -15.30
N ASP A 85 0.19 16.71 -16.04
CA ASP A 85 -1.16 16.55 -15.55
C ASP A 85 -1.26 15.50 -14.45
N LEU A 86 -0.48 14.40 -14.56
CA LEU A 86 -0.40 13.38 -13.52
C LEU A 86 0.16 13.96 -12.22
N GLU A 87 1.32 14.64 -12.30
CA GLU A 87 1.96 15.29 -11.18
C GLU A 87 1.00 16.29 -10.51
N LYS A 88 0.35 17.14 -11.32
CA LYS A 88 -0.65 18.09 -10.84
C LYS A 88 -1.83 17.39 -10.16
N LYS A 89 -2.38 16.32 -10.75
CA LYS A 89 -3.51 15.58 -10.16
C LYS A 89 -3.17 14.93 -8.83
N ILE A 90 -1.99 14.34 -8.69
CA ILE A 90 -1.52 13.76 -7.43
C ILE A 90 -1.38 14.87 -6.39
N ASN A 91 -0.72 15.98 -6.75
CA ASN A 91 -0.53 17.13 -5.88
C ASN A 91 -1.87 17.74 -5.43
N ASP A 92 -2.82 17.92 -6.34
CA ASP A 92 -4.14 18.48 -6.05
C ASP A 92 -4.97 17.53 -5.17
N ALA A 93 -4.91 16.22 -5.43
CA ALA A 93 -5.59 15.22 -4.60
C ALA A 93 -5.05 15.22 -3.16
N ILE A 94 -3.72 15.28 -2.99
CA ILE A 94 -3.09 15.39 -1.67
C ILE A 94 -3.45 16.72 -0.99
N LYS A 95 -3.32 17.86 -1.69
CA LYS A 95 -3.68 19.18 -1.16
C LYS A 95 -5.12 19.24 -0.68
N LYS A 96 -6.05 18.63 -1.42
CA LYS A 96 -7.45 18.52 -1.02
C LYS A 96 -7.61 17.74 0.30
N GLN A 97 -6.88 16.63 0.47
CA GLN A 97 -6.92 15.87 1.73
C GLN A 97 -6.25 16.61 2.89
N VAL A 98 -5.12 17.29 2.64
CA VAL A 98 -4.50 18.19 3.64
C VAL A 98 -5.51 19.23 4.11
N LYS A 99 -6.16 19.94 3.16
CA LYS A 99 -7.14 20.98 3.48
C LYS A 99 -8.28 20.41 4.32
N ARG A 100 -8.93 19.34 3.85
CA ARG A 100 -10.02 18.67 4.56
C ARG A 100 -9.61 18.24 5.97
N LEU A 101 -8.46 17.60 6.10
CA LEU A 101 -7.97 17.11 7.37
C LEU A 101 -7.82 18.27 8.36
N HIS A 102 -7.16 19.36 7.94
CA HIS A 102 -6.90 20.55 8.77
C HIS A 102 -8.16 21.32 9.14
N GLU A 103 -9.09 21.50 8.20
CA GLU A 103 -10.41 22.12 8.47
C GLU A 103 -11.24 21.31 9.47
N GLU A 104 -11.29 19.98 9.33
CA GLU A 104 -11.97 19.10 10.30
C GLU A 104 -11.35 19.23 11.70
N SER A 105 -10.04 19.46 11.79
CA SER A 105 -9.35 19.63 13.07
C SER A 105 -9.66 20.96 13.74
N GLU A 106 -9.68 22.05 12.96
CA GLU A 106 -10.04 23.39 13.44
C GLU A 106 -11.48 23.42 13.94
N MET A 107 -12.42 22.88 13.15
CA MET A 107 -13.84 22.83 13.51
C MET A 107 -14.10 22.03 14.80
N ASN A 108 -13.40 20.92 14.99
CA ASN A 108 -13.64 20.01 16.09
C ASN A 108 -12.69 20.23 17.29
N SER A 109 -11.87 21.31 17.28
CA SER A 109 -10.82 21.57 18.28
C SER A 109 -9.90 20.37 18.51
N VAL A 110 -9.63 19.61 17.45
CA VAL A 110 -8.82 18.40 17.54
C VAL A 110 -7.36 18.76 17.29
N ASP A 111 -6.48 18.28 18.15
CA ASP A 111 -5.05 18.51 18.05
C ASP A 111 -4.36 17.40 17.24
N PHE A 112 -3.81 17.74 16.08
CA PHE A 112 -3.03 16.84 15.23
C PHE A 112 -1.80 16.22 15.89
N SER A 113 -1.23 16.89 16.88
CA SER A 113 -0.13 16.35 17.68
C SER A 113 -0.57 15.05 18.38
N ARG A 114 -1.87 14.89 18.65
CA ARG A 114 -2.48 13.76 19.37
C ARG A 114 -2.96 12.62 18.48
N ILE A 115 -2.78 12.66 17.15
CA ILE A 115 -3.04 11.50 16.29
C ILE A 115 -2.07 10.39 16.69
N ARG A 116 -2.58 9.41 17.45
CA ARG A 116 -1.82 8.25 17.95
C ARG A 116 -1.90 7.05 17.01
N PHE A 117 -2.96 6.96 16.21
CA PHE A 117 -3.27 5.76 15.42
C PHE A 117 -3.33 6.04 13.93
N VAL A 118 -2.27 5.60 13.26
CA VAL A 118 -2.21 5.47 11.81
C VAL A 118 -2.14 3.98 11.50
N ARG A 119 -3.22 3.43 10.94
CA ARG A 119 -3.23 2.02 10.52
C ARG A 119 -2.78 1.95 9.07
N HIS A 120 -1.69 1.23 8.86
CA HIS A 120 -1.19 0.88 7.54
C HIS A 120 -1.79 -0.46 7.15
N GLY A 121 -2.64 -0.50 6.14
CA GLY A 121 -3.10 -1.79 5.63
C GLY A 121 -2.00 -2.48 4.83
N ARG A 122 -2.09 -3.81 4.75
CA ARG A 122 -1.18 -4.60 3.94
C ARG A 122 -1.48 -4.31 2.46
N PRO A 123 -0.50 -3.85 1.68
CA PRO A 123 -0.74 -3.53 0.28
C PRO A 123 -1.01 -4.80 -0.53
N SER A 124 -1.92 -4.71 -1.48
CA SER A 124 -2.16 -5.71 -2.50
C SER A 124 -1.10 -5.57 -3.59
N LEU A 125 -0.18 -6.54 -3.67
CA LEU A 125 0.91 -6.56 -4.63
C LEU A 125 0.51 -7.34 -5.88
N LYS A 126 0.65 -6.73 -7.06
CA LYS A 126 0.44 -7.36 -8.35
C LYS A 126 1.75 -7.33 -9.14
N LYS A 127 2.21 -8.51 -9.57
CA LYS A 127 3.40 -8.66 -10.42
C LYS A 127 3.01 -9.31 -11.74
N GLU A 128 3.45 -8.75 -12.85
CA GLU A 128 3.19 -9.29 -14.19
C GLU A 128 4.29 -8.88 -15.15
N LYS A 129 4.87 -9.86 -15.87
CA LYS A 129 5.86 -9.63 -16.94
C LYS A 129 7.01 -8.67 -16.54
N GLY A 130 7.48 -8.78 -15.29
CA GLY A 130 8.54 -7.91 -14.76
C GLY A 130 8.09 -6.52 -14.28
N PHE A 131 6.81 -6.18 -14.44
CA PHE A 131 6.19 -5.00 -13.87
C PHE A 131 5.59 -5.32 -12.49
N GLU A 132 5.90 -4.51 -11.48
CA GLU A 132 5.29 -4.62 -10.15
C GLU A 132 4.50 -3.35 -9.82
N GLN A 133 3.30 -3.53 -9.29
CA GLN A 133 2.47 -2.45 -8.77
C GLN A 133 1.81 -2.88 -7.47
N ALA A 134 1.41 -1.92 -6.66
CA ALA A 134 0.77 -2.18 -5.39
C ALA A 134 -0.34 -1.19 -5.10
N GLU A 135 -1.43 -1.66 -4.53
CA GLU A 135 -2.47 -0.82 -3.96
C GLU A 135 -2.39 -0.91 -2.44
N GLY A 136 -2.32 0.24 -1.77
CA GLY A 136 -2.30 0.30 -0.31
C GLY A 136 -3.37 1.23 0.23
N ASN A 137 -3.58 1.12 1.53
CA ASN A 137 -4.52 1.97 2.26
C ASN A 137 -3.92 2.46 3.58
N LEU A 138 -4.30 3.67 3.92
CA LEU A 138 -3.94 4.39 5.13
C LEU A 138 -5.23 4.80 5.83
N THR A 139 -5.41 4.37 7.08
CA THR A 139 -6.51 4.83 7.92
C THR A 139 -5.94 5.73 9.01
N ILE A 140 -6.45 6.96 9.07
CA ILE A 140 -6.11 7.97 10.07
C ILE A 140 -7.34 8.13 10.96
N SER A 141 -7.18 7.93 12.26
CA SER A 141 -8.23 8.21 13.24
C SER A 141 -7.86 9.42 14.07
N ASN A 142 -8.78 10.38 14.17
CA ASN A 142 -8.58 11.63 14.89
C ASN A 142 -9.87 12.02 15.64
N SER A 143 -9.89 11.82 16.96
CA SER A 143 -11.01 12.19 17.86
C SER A 143 -12.42 11.86 17.33
N GLY A 144 -12.62 10.64 16.83
CA GLY A 144 -13.91 10.17 16.30
C GLY A 144 -14.08 10.33 14.79
N SER A 145 -13.26 11.13 14.10
CA SER A 145 -13.18 11.14 12.63
C SER A 145 -12.27 10.02 12.14
N ILE A 146 -12.70 9.32 11.07
CA ILE A 146 -11.92 8.28 10.39
C ILE A 146 -11.74 8.69 8.93
N MET A 147 -10.49 8.88 8.53
CA MET A 147 -10.12 9.15 7.16
C MET A 147 -9.45 7.92 6.56
N ASN A 148 -10.01 7.40 5.48
CA ASN A 148 -9.42 6.32 4.69
C ASN A 148 -8.85 6.89 3.41
N ILE A 149 -7.60 6.53 3.13
CA ILE A 149 -6.88 6.99 1.95
C ILE A 149 -6.34 5.76 1.25
N LYS A 150 -6.69 5.58 -0.01
CA LYS A 150 -6.16 4.53 -0.87
C LYS A 150 -5.10 5.14 -1.80
N TYR A 151 -4.05 4.40 -2.07
CA TYR A 151 -2.98 4.84 -2.95
C TYR A 151 -2.51 3.70 -3.85
N HIS A 152 -2.05 4.06 -5.05
CA HIS A 152 -1.49 3.15 -6.04
C HIS A 152 -0.02 3.48 -6.27
N LEU A 153 0.80 2.44 -6.23
CA LEU A 153 2.24 2.51 -6.39
C LEU A 153 2.68 1.65 -7.57
N VAL A 154 3.74 2.07 -8.23
CA VAL A 154 4.42 1.30 -9.27
C VAL A 154 5.90 1.21 -8.95
N LYS A 155 6.48 0.04 -9.21
CA LYS A 155 7.91 -0.18 -9.05
C LYS A 155 8.62 0.11 -10.35
N TYR A 156 9.67 0.90 -10.28
CA TYR A 156 10.63 1.09 -11.37
C TYR A 156 12.04 0.91 -10.83
N LYS A 157 12.76 -0.08 -11.38
CA LYS A 157 14.02 -0.57 -10.82
C LYS A 157 13.80 -0.95 -9.34
N GLU A 158 14.62 -0.43 -8.43
CA GLU A 158 14.55 -0.70 -6.98
C GLU A 158 13.69 0.31 -6.20
N LYS A 159 12.94 1.20 -6.87
CA LYS A 159 12.16 2.26 -6.21
C LYS A 159 10.67 2.15 -6.51
N TRP A 160 9.86 2.50 -5.52
CA TRP A 160 8.41 2.58 -5.60
C TRP A 160 7.97 4.04 -5.73
N TYR A 161 7.04 4.28 -6.64
CA TYR A 161 6.54 5.61 -6.99
C TYR A 161 5.04 5.68 -6.83
N LEU A 162 4.55 6.81 -6.31
CA LEU A 162 3.14 7.11 -6.15
C LEU A 162 2.55 7.56 -7.49
N MET A 163 1.57 6.82 -8.00
CA MET A 163 0.87 7.15 -9.25
C MET A 163 -0.49 7.78 -9.01
N ARG A 164 -1.14 7.46 -7.89
CA ARG A 164 -2.47 7.99 -7.57
C ARG A 164 -2.78 7.86 -6.10
N ILE A 165 -3.60 8.78 -5.62
CA ILE A 165 -4.21 8.74 -4.31
C ILE A 165 -5.69 9.08 -4.42
N TRP A 166 -6.53 8.41 -3.65
CA TRP A 166 -7.98 8.63 -3.59
C TRP A 166 -8.50 8.27 -2.19
N TYR A 167 -9.78 8.54 -1.96
CA TYR A 167 -10.47 8.39 -0.68
C TYR A 167 -11.70 7.50 -0.84
#